data_AF-A0A932K2W1-F1
#
_entry.id   AF-A0A932K2W1-F1
#
_cell.length_a   1.000
_cell.length_b   1.000
_cell.length_c   1.000
_cell.angle_alpha   90.00
_cell.angle_beta   90.00
_cell.angle_gamma   90.00
#
_symmetry.space_group_name_H-M   'P 1'
#
loop_
_entity.id
_entity.type
_entity.pdbx_description
1 polymer ?
#
loop_
_entity_poly.entity_id
_entity_poly.type
_entity_poly.pdbx_seq_one_letter_code
_entity_poly.pdbx_strand_id
1 'polypeptide(L)'
;MPFLMLVGACAALQPGYRNDRFIIHNRGDFSEQQVQRVSRELSRGLRALEQYIGPIPQNKFPVIVNLWSGSGVSHSSHGQGPIELYWVREVQAPIMHELTHVLAGYTASHGHWTQEGFASYMQDQYGEDAAFPTRKMAHALAKVIREENSQLPMLAVMRDRNRGRYFGTRTPWERWLAYTQSTSFCRYLIDTYGMDTFLRLYDKPLEAMDFPQLFGKGPEELVADWETYLGHLDVDIARAHQIFKNLHTRRLRSEPEPRPGRSAATLAMAFLGARPFAKVAALNGVSGET
;
A
#
# COMPACT_ATOMS: atom_id res chain seq x y z
N MET A 1 -35.48 12.38 -52.55
CA MET A 1 -35.22 12.25 -51.10
C MET A 1 -33.73 12.04 -50.90
N PRO A 2 -32.99 12.95 -50.24
CA PRO A 2 -31.57 12.76 -50.01
C PRO A 2 -31.37 11.84 -48.80
N PHE A 3 -30.54 10.82 -48.98
CA PHE A 3 -30.13 9.87 -47.96
C PHE A 3 -29.02 10.52 -47.12
N LEU A 4 -29.32 10.94 -45.89
CA LEU A 4 -28.31 11.42 -44.95
C LEU A 4 -27.51 10.21 -44.44
N MET A 5 -26.29 10.02 -44.94
CA MET A 5 -25.34 9.09 -44.32
C MET A 5 -24.73 9.76 -43.09
N LEU A 6 -25.17 9.35 -41.90
CA LEU A 6 -24.46 9.61 -40.65
C LEU A 6 -23.21 8.74 -40.60
N VAL A 7 -22.08 9.28 -41.04
CA VAL A 7 -20.77 8.68 -40.77
C VAL A 7 -20.45 8.95 -39.30
N GLY A 8 -20.81 7.99 -38.45
CA GLY A 8 -20.38 7.96 -37.05
C GLY A 8 -18.87 7.74 -37.01
N ALA A 9 -18.09 8.82 -37.02
CA ALA A 9 -16.68 8.77 -36.76
C ALA A 9 -16.48 8.34 -35.29
N CYS A 10 -16.22 7.06 -35.07
CA CYS A 10 -15.59 6.61 -33.83
C CYS A 10 -14.22 7.29 -33.77
N ALA A 11 -14.15 8.44 -33.09
CA ALA A 11 -12.89 9.10 -32.80
C ALA A 11 -12.07 8.14 -31.92
N ALA A 12 -11.16 7.39 -32.54
CA ALA A 12 -10.19 6.61 -31.81
C ALA A 12 -9.42 7.58 -30.91
N LEU A 13 -9.51 7.40 -29.58
CA LEU A 13 -8.74 8.20 -28.63
C LEU A 13 -7.26 8.04 -28.95
N GLN A 14 -6.67 9.07 -29.57
CA GLN A 14 -5.24 9.11 -29.82
C GLN A 14 -4.52 9.16 -28.46
N PRO A 15 -3.46 8.36 -28.26
CA PRO A 15 -2.69 8.42 -27.03
C PRO A 15 -2.03 9.80 -26.91
N GLY A 16 -1.97 10.34 -25.70
CA GLY A 16 -1.26 11.59 -25.42
C GLY A 16 0.27 11.41 -25.47
N TYR A 17 0.76 10.17 -25.36
CA TYR A 17 2.17 9.80 -25.53
C TYR A 17 2.29 8.31 -25.89
N ARG A 18 3.29 7.97 -26.73
CA ARG A 18 3.61 6.58 -27.08
C ARG A 18 5.10 6.40 -27.36
N ASN A 19 5.69 5.36 -26.79
CA ASN A 19 6.97 4.77 -27.23
C ASN A 19 6.91 3.23 -27.15
N ASP A 20 8.06 2.56 -27.22
CA ASP A 20 8.20 1.10 -27.09
C ASP A 20 7.84 0.57 -25.70
N ARG A 21 7.96 1.39 -24.65
CA ARG A 21 7.74 1.00 -23.25
C ARG A 21 6.40 1.42 -22.67
N PHE A 22 5.83 2.53 -23.13
CA PHE A 22 4.65 3.15 -22.52
C PHE A 22 3.66 3.65 -23.57
N ILE A 23 2.38 3.45 -23.29
CA ILE A 23 1.28 4.14 -23.97
C ILE A 23 0.49 4.89 -22.92
N ILE A 24 0.40 6.22 -23.05
CA ILE A 24 -0.34 7.08 -22.11
C ILE A 24 -1.60 7.60 -22.80
N HIS A 25 -2.76 7.23 -22.28
CA HIS A 25 -4.06 7.77 -22.68
C HIS A 25 -4.42 8.96 -21.81
N ASN A 26 -4.52 10.14 -22.43
CA ASN A 26 -4.90 11.38 -21.77
C ASN A 26 -6.43 11.49 -21.70
N ARG A 27 -7.05 10.91 -20.67
CA ARG A 27 -8.52 10.87 -20.50
C ARG A 27 -9.06 12.02 -19.65
N GLY A 28 -8.19 12.87 -19.11
CA GLY A 28 -8.53 13.97 -18.19
C GLY A 28 -8.08 15.35 -18.68
N ASP A 29 -7.91 15.52 -19.99
CA ASP A 29 -7.53 16.77 -20.67
C ASP A 29 -6.29 17.43 -20.06
N PHE A 30 -5.28 16.64 -19.74
CA PHE A 30 -4.00 17.12 -19.22
C PHE A 30 -3.20 17.83 -20.32
N SER A 31 -2.42 18.84 -19.93
CA SER A 31 -1.54 19.52 -20.88
C SER A 31 -0.41 18.58 -21.35
N GLU A 32 0.19 18.89 -22.51
CA GLU A 32 1.35 18.16 -23.00
C GLU A 32 2.47 18.10 -21.96
N GLN A 33 2.74 19.22 -21.28
CA GLN A 33 3.74 19.28 -20.21
C GLN A 33 3.44 18.28 -19.07
N GLN A 34 2.17 18.11 -18.70
CA GLN A 34 1.75 17.16 -17.67
C GLN A 34 1.93 15.72 -18.14
N VAL A 35 1.55 15.39 -19.38
CA VAL A 35 1.75 14.06 -19.97
C VAL A 35 3.24 13.73 -20.05
N GLN A 36 4.07 14.68 -20.50
CA GLN A 36 5.52 14.53 -20.59
C GLN A 36 6.19 14.35 -19.21
N ARG A 37 5.69 15.04 -18.17
CA ARG A 37 6.15 14.83 -16.79
C ARG A 37 5.88 13.40 -16.32
N VAL A 38 4.67 12.89 -16.53
CA VAL A 38 4.31 11.49 -16.20
C VAL A 38 5.22 10.52 -16.95
N SER A 39 5.44 10.73 -18.25
CA SER A 39 6.32 9.89 -19.07
C SER A 39 7.77 9.86 -18.55
N ARG A 40 8.31 11.03 -18.15
CA ARG A 40 9.66 11.10 -17.54
C ARG A 40 9.75 10.36 -16.22
N GLU A 41 8.72 10.45 -15.37
CA GLU A 41 8.67 9.73 -14.10
C GLU A 41 8.57 8.22 -14.32
N LEU A 42 7.70 7.75 -15.21
CA LEU A 42 7.63 6.34 -15.62
C LEU A 42 8.99 5.82 -16.14
N SER A 43 9.66 6.60 -16.99
CA SER A 43 10.97 6.23 -17.53
C SER A 43 12.07 6.19 -16.47
N ARG A 44 12.04 7.11 -15.50
CA ARG A 44 12.94 7.09 -14.34
C ARG A 44 12.68 5.85 -13.48
N GLY A 45 11.41 5.52 -13.27
CA GLY A 45 11.01 4.37 -12.49
C GLY A 45 11.34 3.03 -13.10
N LEU A 46 11.17 2.89 -14.41
CA LEU A 46 11.60 1.71 -15.13
C LEU A 46 13.10 1.46 -14.91
N ARG A 47 13.94 2.47 -15.11
CA ARG A 47 15.39 2.33 -14.88
C ARG A 47 15.73 1.98 -13.44
N ALA A 48 15.07 2.62 -12.47
CA ALA A 48 15.28 2.33 -11.06
C ALA A 48 14.86 0.90 -10.68
N LEU A 49 13.76 0.40 -11.23
CA LEU A 49 13.32 -0.97 -11.03
C LEU A 49 14.32 -1.95 -11.65
N GLU A 50 14.73 -1.75 -12.91
CA GLU A 50 15.70 -2.62 -13.58
C GLU A 50 17.04 -2.72 -12.85
N GLN A 51 17.43 -1.68 -12.10
CA GLN A 51 18.61 -1.73 -11.23
C GLN A 51 18.48 -2.71 -10.06
N TYR A 52 17.27 -2.93 -9.55
CA TYR A 52 17.03 -3.77 -8.37
C TYR A 52 16.55 -5.17 -8.73
N ILE A 53 15.59 -5.29 -9.66
CA ILE A 53 14.97 -6.58 -10.01
C ILE A 53 15.55 -7.19 -11.28
N GLY A 54 16.51 -6.51 -11.91
CA GLY A 54 17.10 -6.92 -13.18
C GLY A 54 16.25 -6.58 -14.41
N PRO A 55 16.66 -7.04 -15.61
CA PRO A 55 15.98 -6.72 -16.86
C PRO A 55 14.54 -7.21 -16.89
N ILE A 56 13.61 -6.33 -17.27
CA ILE A 56 12.19 -6.68 -17.34
C ILE A 56 11.88 -7.36 -18.67
N PRO A 57 11.16 -8.50 -18.66
CA PRO A 57 10.75 -9.21 -19.87
C PRO A 57 10.00 -8.33 -20.88
N GLN A 58 10.31 -8.47 -22.17
CA GLN A 58 9.71 -7.65 -23.23
C GLN A 58 8.19 -7.79 -23.34
N ASN A 59 7.63 -8.93 -22.94
CA ASN A 59 6.17 -9.17 -22.94
C ASN A 59 5.41 -8.34 -21.89
N LYS A 60 6.09 -7.62 -21.00
CA LYS A 60 5.49 -6.64 -20.08
C LYS A 60 5.23 -5.28 -20.74
N PHE A 61 5.71 -5.07 -21.97
CA PHE A 61 5.61 -3.80 -22.67
C PHE A 61 4.68 -3.87 -23.90
N PRO A 62 4.06 -2.75 -24.29
CA PRO A 62 4.05 -1.48 -23.58
C PRO A 62 3.16 -1.51 -22.33
N VAL A 63 3.59 -0.84 -21.26
CA VAL A 63 2.72 -0.58 -20.10
C VAL A 63 1.71 0.49 -20.49
N ILE A 64 0.42 0.15 -20.34
CA ILE A 64 -0.68 1.07 -20.63
C ILE A 64 -0.95 1.92 -19.39
N VAL A 65 -1.07 3.24 -19.57
CA VAL A 65 -1.34 4.19 -18.49
C VAL A 65 -2.49 5.09 -18.89
N ASN A 66 -3.52 5.15 -18.06
CA ASN A 66 -4.68 6.01 -18.24
C ASN A 66 -4.59 7.18 -17.23
N LEU A 67 -4.65 8.40 -17.73
CA LEU A 67 -4.68 9.60 -16.89
C LEU A 67 -6.12 10.09 -16.75
N TRP A 68 -6.65 10.11 -15.53
CA TRP A 68 -8.00 10.59 -15.24
C TRP A 68 -7.97 11.89 -14.47
N SER A 69 -8.90 12.79 -14.82
CA SER A 69 -9.17 13.99 -14.00
C SER A 69 -9.82 13.61 -12.67
N GLY A 70 -9.56 14.40 -11.63
CA GLY A 70 -10.27 14.32 -10.36
C GLY A 70 -9.60 13.45 -9.30
N SER A 71 -10.41 13.02 -8.32
CA SER A 71 -9.97 12.60 -6.99
C SER A 71 -10.09 11.10 -6.70
N GLY A 72 -10.04 10.26 -7.74
CA GLY A 72 -10.13 8.80 -7.60
C GLY A 72 -8.93 8.16 -6.90
N VAL A 73 -8.95 6.83 -6.81
CA VAL A 73 -7.85 6.02 -6.25
C VAL A 73 -7.04 5.46 -7.41
N SER A 74 -5.79 5.87 -7.52
CA SER A 74 -4.85 5.28 -8.46
C SER A 74 -4.64 3.80 -8.12
N HIS A 75 -4.55 2.97 -9.16
CA HIS A 75 -4.37 1.54 -9.00
C HIS A 75 -3.85 0.91 -10.29
N SER A 76 -3.30 -0.28 -10.16
CA SER A 76 -3.04 -1.25 -11.22
C SER A 76 -3.71 -2.55 -10.78
N SER A 77 -4.47 -3.23 -11.64
CA SER A 77 -5.28 -4.41 -11.23
C SER A 77 -4.39 -5.62 -10.90
N HIS A 78 -3.73 -5.59 -9.75
CA HIS A 78 -2.77 -6.60 -9.29
C HIS A 78 -1.61 -6.82 -10.26
N GLY A 79 -1.08 -5.72 -10.83
CA GLY A 79 -0.06 -5.77 -11.87
C GLY A 79 -0.52 -6.36 -13.21
N GLN A 80 -1.82 -6.63 -13.36
CA GLN A 80 -2.45 -7.03 -14.60
C GLN A 80 -3.24 -5.86 -15.17
N GLY A 81 -3.05 -5.55 -16.45
CA GLY A 81 -3.79 -4.47 -17.12
C GLY A 81 -3.18 -3.07 -16.95
N PRO A 82 -3.94 -2.02 -17.29
CA PRO A 82 -3.46 -0.64 -17.30
C PRO A 82 -3.22 -0.10 -15.88
N ILE A 83 -2.31 0.88 -15.79
CA ILE A 83 -2.18 1.75 -14.63
C ILE A 83 -3.23 2.86 -14.75
N GLU A 84 -4.11 2.96 -13.77
CA GLU A 84 -5.12 4.01 -13.65
C GLU A 84 -4.57 5.10 -12.71
N LEU A 85 -4.34 6.32 -13.21
CA LEU A 85 -3.78 7.43 -12.43
C LEU A 85 -4.80 8.55 -12.23
N TYR A 86 -5.00 8.93 -10.97
CA TYR A 86 -5.74 10.11 -10.51
C TYR A 86 -4.78 11.10 -9.83
N TRP A 87 -5.25 12.32 -9.55
CA TRP A 87 -4.46 13.37 -8.88
C TRP A 87 -3.18 13.79 -9.63
N VAL A 88 -3.18 13.64 -10.95
CA VAL A 88 -2.03 13.99 -11.80
C VAL A 88 -1.80 15.50 -11.80
N ARG A 89 -2.86 16.33 -11.82
CA ARG A 89 -2.74 17.81 -11.81
C ARG A 89 -2.05 18.31 -10.54
N GLU A 90 -2.37 17.68 -9.41
CA GLU A 90 -1.92 18.04 -8.07
C GLU A 90 -0.54 17.48 -7.72
N VAL A 91 0.09 16.71 -8.63
CA VAL A 91 1.42 16.11 -8.39
C VAL A 91 1.36 15.09 -7.23
N GLN A 92 0.19 14.46 -7.03
CA GLN A 92 -0.04 13.50 -5.94
C GLN A 92 -0.27 12.07 -6.42
N ALA A 93 -0.27 11.85 -7.75
CA ALA A 93 -0.39 10.53 -8.35
C ALA A 93 0.79 9.63 -7.94
N PRO A 94 0.56 8.42 -7.40
CA PRO A 94 1.62 7.51 -6.97
C PRO A 94 2.16 6.71 -8.17
N ILE A 95 2.73 7.40 -9.16
CA ILE A 95 3.13 6.83 -10.46
C ILE A 95 4.12 5.67 -10.29
N MET A 96 5.13 5.88 -9.44
CA MET A 96 6.17 4.89 -9.17
C MET A 96 5.65 3.68 -8.40
N HIS A 97 4.70 3.93 -7.49
CA HIS A 97 4.04 2.87 -6.72
C HIS A 97 3.31 1.91 -7.66
N GLU A 98 2.44 2.43 -8.54
CA GLU A 98 1.69 1.59 -9.46
C GLU A 98 2.58 0.93 -10.52
N LEU A 99 3.63 1.63 -10.97
CA LEU A 99 4.59 1.03 -11.89
C LEU A 99 5.33 -0.15 -11.24
N THR A 100 5.68 -0.05 -9.96
CA THR A 100 6.31 -1.14 -9.21
C THR A 100 5.42 -2.37 -9.17
N HIS A 101 4.13 -2.19 -8.89
CA HIS A 101 3.14 -3.29 -8.92
C HIS A 101 3.09 -4.02 -10.26
N VAL A 102 3.10 -3.30 -11.38
CA VAL A 102 3.06 -3.89 -12.73
C VAL A 102 4.34 -4.64 -13.11
N LEU A 103 5.49 -4.05 -12.78
CA LEU A 103 6.79 -4.48 -13.29
C LEU A 103 7.54 -5.44 -12.36
N ALA A 104 7.51 -5.23 -11.04
CA ALA A 104 8.08 -6.18 -10.09
C ALA A 104 7.28 -7.49 -10.07
N GLY A 105 5.96 -7.38 -10.30
CA GLY A 105 5.03 -8.50 -10.38
C GLY A 105 4.81 -9.14 -9.02
N TYR A 106 3.58 -9.54 -8.72
CA TYR A 106 3.29 -10.18 -7.45
C TYR A 106 2.06 -11.09 -7.51
N THR A 107 1.90 -11.94 -6.51
CA THR A 107 0.72 -12.78 -6.29
C THR A 107 -0.27 -12.06 -5.38
N ALA A 108 -1.52 -11.94 -5.84
CA ALA A 108 -2.55 -11.25 -5.08
C ALA A 108 -2.92 -11.91 -3.74
N SER A 109 -2.28 -13.03 -3.36
CA SER A 109 -2.59 -13.81 -2.17
C SER A 109 -1.57 -13.72 -1.04
N HIS A 110 -0.36 -13.20 -1.29
CA HIS A 110 0.74 -13.29 -0.33
C HIS A 110 1.49 -11.98 -0.16
N GLY A 111 2.20 -11.80 0.96
CA GLY A 111 3.21 -10.76 1.10
C GLY A 111 2.70 -9.33 0.89
N HIS A 112 1.42 -9.03 1.18
CA HIS A 112 0.87 -7.70 0.87
C HIS A 112 1.64 -6.55 1.52
N TRP A 113 2.17 -6.76 2.72
CA TRP A 113 2.97 -5.73 3.40
C TRP A 113 4.29 -5.44 2.67
N THR A 114 4.95 -6.44 2.06
CA THR A 114 6.15 -6.21 1.25
C THR A 114 5.81 -5.66 -0.12
N GLN A 115 4.68 -6.05 -0.72
CA GLN A 115 4.20 -5.49 -1.99
C GLN A 115 3.93 -3.99 -1.86
N GLU A 116 3.07 -3.60 -0.93
CA GLU A 116 2.69 -2.20 -0.70
C GLU A 116 3.85 -1.37 -0.12
N GLY A 117 4.64 -1.99 0.76
CA GLY A 117 5.83 -1.37 1.35
C GLY A 117 6.92 -1.11 0.32
N PHE A 118 7.22 -2.05 -0.57
CA PHE A 118 8.23 -1.88 -1.62
C PHE A 118 7.78 -0.88 -2.69
N ALA A 119 6.54 -0.96 -3.15
CA ALA A 119 5.98 0.01 -4.10
C ALA A 119 6.04 1.45 -3.53
N SER A 120 5.71 1.61 -2.25
CA SER A 120 5.82 2.90 -1.55
C SER A 120 7.27 3.33 -1.31
N TYR A 121 8.18 2.39 -1.06
CA TYR A 121 9.62 2.68 -0.99
C TYR A 121 10.14 3.21 -2.33
N MET A 122 9.77 2.57 -3.45
CA MET A 122 10.15 3.03 -4.79
C MET A 122 9.57 4.41 -5.10
N GLN A 123 8.34 4.69 -4.67
CA GLN A 123 7.75 6.03 -4.73
C GLN A 123 8.52 7.04 -3.87
N ASP A 124 8.92 6.67 -2.67
CA ASP A 124 9.67 7.56 -1.79
C ASP A 124 11.06 7.89 -2.35
N GLN A 125 11.74 6.92 -2.98
CA GLN A 125 13.09 7.12 -3.52
C GLN A 125 13.07 7.86 -4.86
N TYR A 126 12.18 7.48 -5.77
CA TYR A 126 12.26 7.88 -7.18
C TYR A 126 11.03 8.63 -7.67
N GLY A 127 10.02 8.83 -6.84
CA GLY A 127 8.80 9.52 -7.20
C GLY A 127 8.83 11.01 -6.89
N GLU A 128 7.67 11.65 -7.06
CA GLU A 128 7.45 13.03 -6.65
C GLU A 128 7.23 13.19 -5.13
N ASP A 129 7.69 14.31 -4.58
CA ASP A 129 7.69 14.56 -3.13
C ASP A 129 6.29 14.70 -2.52
N ALA A 130 5.30 15.07 -3.33
CA ALA A 130 3.92 15.25 -2.90
C ALA A 130 3.06 13.98 -3.05
N ALA A 131 3.59 12.94 -3.69
CA ALA A 131 2.88 11.71 -3.98
C ALA A 131 2.49 10.95 -2.70
N PHE A 132 1.30 10.34 -2.74
CA PHE A 132 0.84 9.41 -1.71
C PHE A 132 1.62 8.07 -1.77
N PRO A 133 1.65 7.28 -0.69
CA PRO A 133 1.00 7.51 0.61
C PRO A 133 1.86 8.30 1.63
N THR A 134 3.18 8.33 1.44
CA THR A 134 4.17 8.70 2.45
C THR A 134 4.86 10.04 2.18
N ARG A 135 4.81 10.57 0.94
CA ARG A 135 5.40 11.87 0.58
C ARG A 135 6.91 11.96 0.88
N LYS A 136 7.65 10.87 0.68
CA LYS A 136 9.09 10.73 1.03
C LYS A 136 9.40 10.79 2.52
N MET A 137 8.41 10.57 3.38
CA MET A 137 8.53 10.72 4.82
C MET A 137 8.24 9.44 5.60
N ALA A 138 8.34 8.25 4.99
CA ALA A 138 7.93 7.00 5.63
C ALA A 138 8.50 6.81 7.06
N HIS A 139 9.81 6.99 7.26
CA HIS A 139 10.41 6.87 8.59
C HIS A 139 9.95 7.95 9.58
N ALA A 140 9.94 9.22 9.14
CA ALA A 140 9.48 10.34 9.98
C ALA A 140 8.01 10.19 10.38
N LEU A 141 7.14 9.74 9.47
CA LEU A 141 5.74 9.45 9.74
C LEU A 141 5.59 8.25 10.67
N ALA A 142 6.36 7.17 10.49
CA ALA A 142 6.33 6.02 11.39
C ALA A 142 6.78 6.40 12.81
N LYS A 143 7.80 7.26 12.95
CA LYS A 143 8.22 7.83 14.24
C LYS A 143 7.08 8.60 14.91
N VAL A 144 6.43 9.51 14.18
CA VAL A 144 5.27 10.26 14.69
C VAL A 144 4.12 9.33 15.09
N ILE A 145 3.78 8.35 14.26
CA ILE A 145 2.74 7.35 14.56
C ILE A 145 3.01 6.66 15.91
N ARG A 146 4.27 6.35 16.19
CA ARG A 146 4.68 5.75 17.47
C ARG A 146 4.56 6.74 18.63
N GLU A 147 5.04 7.97 18.48
CA GLU A 147 4.97 9.01 19.52
C GLU A 147 3.52 9.38 19.88
N GLU A 148 2.62 9.30 18.90
CA GLU A 148 1.17 9.52 19.05
C GLU A 148 0.41 8.23 19.46
N ASN A 149 1.10 7.17 19.86
CA ASN A 149 0.54 5.87 20.29
C ASN A 149 -0.50 5.28 19.32
N SER A 150 -0.33 5.51 18.02
CA SER A 150 -1.25 5.09 16.96
C SER A 150 -0.71 3.92 16.12
N GLN A 151 0.39 3.31 16.57
CA GLN A 151 1.06 2.24 15.84
C GLN A 151 0.21 0.96 15.76
N LEU A 152 0.18 0.35 14.57
CA LEU A 152 -0.37 -0.99 14.38
C LEU A 152 0.66 -2.04 14.80
N PRO A 153 0.25 -3.17 15.43
CA PRO A 153 1.16 -4.26 15.74
C PRO A 153 1.78 -4.82 14.45
N MET A 154 3.07 -4.58 14.21
CA MET A 154 3.67 -4.83 12.89
C MET A 154 3.61 -6.30 12.48
N LEU A 155 3.81 -7.24 13.42
CA LEU A 155 3.64 -8.68 13.17
C LEU A 155 2.20 -9.05 12.77
N ALA A 156 1.19 -8.28 13.19
CA ALA A 156 -0.17 -8.47 12.72
C ALA A 156 -0.36 -7.91 11.30
N VAL A 157 0.26 -6.76 10.98
CA VAL A 157 0.26 -6.16 9.64
C VAL A 157 0.93 -7.09 8.62
N MET A 158 2.01 -7.77 8.99
CA MET A 158 2.76 -8.67 8.12
C MET A 158 2.02 -9.96 7.74
N ARG A 159 0.95 -10.34 8.45
CA ARG A 159 0.22 -11.59 8.21
C ARG A 159 -0.89 -11.40 7.16
N ASP A 160 -0.85 -12.19 6.10
CA ASP A 160 -1.79 -12.08 4.97
C ASP A 160 -3.26 -12.28 5.37
N ARG A 161 -3.54 -13.10 6.40
CA ARG A 161 -4.90 -13.25 6.96
C ARG A 161 -5.51 -11.94 7.46
N ASN A 162 -4.69 -10.94 7.76
CA ASN A 162 -5.12 -9.63 8.21
C ASN A 162 -5.19 -8.58 7.08
N ARG A 163 -4.92 -8.96 5.82
CA ARG A 163 -4.90 -8.01 4.70
C ARG A 163 -6.17 -7.18 4.57
N GLY A 164 -7.33 -7.80 4.76
CA GLY A 164 -8.62 -7.11 4.64
C GLY A 164 -8.82 -6.05 5.72
N ARG A 165 -8.21 -6.24 6.89
CA ARG A 165 -8.23 -5.29 8.01
C ARG A 165 -7.29 -4.12 7.76
N TYR A 166 -6.07 -4.39 7.29
CA TYR A 166 -5.00 -3.39 7.22
C TYR A 166 -4.77 -2.78 5.85
N PHE A 167 -5.18 -3.43 4.76
CA PHE A 167 -5.01 -2.93 3.40
C PHE A 167 -6.35 -2.82 2.65
N GLY A 168 -7.47 -3.11 3.33
CA GLY A 168 -8.81 -2.99 2.77
C GLY A 168 -9.26 -1.54 2.56
N THR A 169 -10.15 -1.32 1.60
CA THR A 169 -10.70 0.02 1.28
C THR A 169 -11.66 0.55 2.34
N ARG A 170 -12.18 -0.32 3.21
CA ARG A 170 -13.13 0.04 4.28
C ARG A 170 -12.46 0.59 5.55
N THR A 171 -11.14 0.55 5.62
CA THR A 171 -10.36 0.95 6.79
C THR A 171 -9.33 2.00 6.40
N PRO A 172 -9.74 3.20 5.92
CA PRO A 172 -8.83 4.17 5.31
C PRO A 172 -7.72 4.65 6.27
N TRP A 173 -8.00 4.74 7.57
CA TRP A 173 -7.01 5.12 8.56
C TRP A 173 -6.00 4.00 8.83
N GLU A 174 -6.48 2.79 9.15
CA GLU A 174 -5.62 1.63 9.36
C GLU A 174 -4.80 1.31 8.10
N ARG A 175 -5.40 1.51 6.91
CA ARG A 175 -4.72 1.43 5.63
C ARG A 175 -3.57 2.41 5.55
N TRP A 176 -3.82 3.70 5.79
CA TRP A 176 -2.72 4.68 5.76
C TRP A 176 -1.60 4.34 6.75
N LEU A 177 -1.94 3.91 7.97
CA LEU A 177 -0.96 3.46 8.97
C LEU A 177 -0.16 2.24 8.48
N ALA A 178 -0.85 1.23 7.93
CA ALA A 178 -0.23 0.00 7.45
C ALA A 178 0.71 0.26 6.28
N TYR A 179 0.31 1.09 5.30
CA TYR A 179 1.18 1.53 4.21
C TYR A 179 2.42 2.24 4.76
N THR A 180 2.23 3.22 5.66
CA THR A 180 3.33 4.01 6.22
C THR A 180 4.32 3.14 6.99
N GLN A 181 3.83 2.29 7.89
CA GLN A 181 4.68 1.38 8.67
C GLN A 181 5.36 0.34 7.78
N SER A 182 4.65 -0.25 6.82
CA SER A 182 5.24 -1.23 5.89
C SER A 182 6.31 -0.59 5.02
N THR A 183 6.10 0.64 4.54
CA THR A 183 7.11 1.39 3.77
C THR A 183 8.35 1.66 4.62
N SER A 184 8.16 2.15 5.85
CA SER A 184 9.24 2.43 6.78
C SER A 184 10.02 1.16 7.14
N PHE A 185 9.34 0.05 7.38
CA PHE A 185 9.98 -1.21 7.73
C PHE A 185 10.70 -1.85 6.54
N CYS A 186 10.08 -1.88 5.34
CA CYS A 186 10.75 -2.35 4.12
C CYS A 186 12.01 -1.51 3.83
N ARG A 187 11.92 -0.19 3.96
CA ARG A 187 13.07 0.70 3.82
C ARG A 187 14.19 0.36 4.81
N TYR A 188 13.85 0.15 6.08
CA TYR A 188 14.82 -0.26 7.09
C TYR A 188 15.51 -1.58 6.72
N LEU A 189 14.75 -2.58 6.25
CA LEU A 189 15.31 -3.85 5.82
C LEU A 189 16.24 -3.69 4.60
N ILE A 190 15.84 -2.88 3.61
CA ILE A 190 16.65 -2.61 2.42
C ILE A 190 17.94 -1.86 2.78
N ASP A 191 17.83 -0.81 3.59
CA ASP A 191 18.96 0.06 3.95
C ASP A 191 19.95 -0.68 4.87
N THR A 192 19.48 -1.64 5.69
CA THR A 192 20.30 -2.39 6.65
C THR A 192 20.88 -3.69 6.07
N TYR A 193 20.09 -4.44 5.31
CA TYR A 193 20.42 -5.79 4.85
C TYR A 193 20.59 -5.91 3.34
N GLY A 194 20.35 -4.82 2.60
CA GLY A 194 20.48 -4.76 1.16
C GLY A 194 19.22 -5.21 0.41
N MET A 195 19.09 -4.70 -0.82
CA MET A 195 17.96 -5.00 -1.70
C MET A 195 17.85 -6.49 -2.01
N ASP A 196 18.96 -7.17 -2.32
CA ASP A 196 18.95 -8.59 -2.70
C ASP A 196 18.36 -9.48 -1.60
N THR A 197 18.67 -9.17 -0.34
CA THR A 197 18.11 -9.86 0.82
C THR A 197 16.62 -9.59 0.94
N PHE A 198 16.21 -8.32 0.78
CA PHE A 198 14.80 -7.93 0.82
C PHE A 198 13.98 -8.59 -0.31
N LEU A 199 14.49 -8.67 -1.53
CA LEU A 199 13.76 -9.27 -2.65
C LEU A 199 13.51 -10.79 -2.47
N ARG A 200 14.27 -11.47 -1.61
CA ARG A 200 14.00 -12.87 -1.24
C ARG A 200 12.77 -13.04 -0.34
N LEU A 201 12.35 -11.96 0.32
CA LEU A 201 11.15 -11.85 1.17
C LEU A 201 9.93 -11.33 0.38
N TYR A 202 10.16 -10.57 -0.68
CA TYR A 202 9.11 -9.95 -1.49
C TYR A 202 8.10 -10.98 -2.02
N ASP A 203 6.80 -10.65 -1.92
CA ASP A 203 5.68 -11.47 -2.40
C ASP A 203 5.57 -12.87 -1.77
N LYS A 204 6.04 -13.03 -0.53
CA LYS A 204 5.92 -14.30 0.20
C LYS A 204 5.14 -14.16 1.50
N PRO A 205 4.36 -15.18 1.89
CA PRO A 205 3.62 -15.14 3.15
C PRO A 205 4.60 -15.23 4.32
N LEU A 206 4.30 -14.50 5.40
CA LEU A 206 5.14 -14.42 6.60
C LEU A 206 5.53 -15.82 7.11
N GLU A 207 4.56 -16.74 7.12
CA GLU A 207 4.70 -18.09 7.66
C GLU A 207 5.63 -18.99 6.83
N ALA A 208 5.91 -18.64 5.57
CA ALA A 208 6.84 -19.40 4.74
C ALA A 208 8.29 -18.89 4.84
N MET A 209 8.54 -17.82 5.59
CA MET A 209 9.83 -17.12 5.62
C MET A 209 10.77 -17.66 6.68
N ASP A 210 12.00 -17.95 6.25
CA ASP A 210 13.14 -18.21 7.13
C ASP A 210 13.90 -16.91 7.41
N PHE A 211 13.34 -16.10 8.31
CA PHE A 211 13.96 -14.84 8.74
C PHE A 211 15.37 -15.04 9.33
N PRO A 212 15.62 -16.05 10.19
CA PRO A 212 16.97 -16.31 10.69
C PRO A 212 17.98 -16.56 9.57
N GLN A 213 17.62 -17.33 8.53
CA GLN A 213 18.51 -17.55 7.40
C GLN A 213 18.77 -16.28 6.58
N LEU A 214 17.73 -15.45 6.37
CA LEU A 214 17.84 -14.25 5.52
C LEU A 214 18.49 -13.06 6.23
N PHE A 215 18.19 -12.85 7.51
CA PHE A 215 18.52 -11.64 8.26
C PHE A 215 19.33 -11.90 9.54
N GLY A 216 19.56 -13.18 9.90
CA GLY A 216 20.21 -13.57 11.15
C GLY A 216 19.34 -13.37 12.40
N LYS A 217 18.07 -13.01 12.23
CA LYS A 217 17.13 -12.64 13.31
C LYS A 217 15.72 -13.13 13.02
N GLY A 218 14.92 -13.35 14.05
CA GLY A 218 13.48 -13.60 13.91
C GLY A 218 12.69 -12.34 13.51
N PRO A 219 11.44 -12.47 13.03
CA PRO A 219 10.63 -11.32 12.65
C PRO A 219 10.30 -10.41 13.85
N GLU A 220 10.13 -10.96 15.06
CA GLU A 220 9.96 -10.20 16.30
C GLU A 220 11.16 -9.27 16.58
N GLU A 221 12.37 -9.80 16.44
CA GLU A 221 13.61 -9.06 16.68
C GLU A 221 13.81 -7.97 15.64
N LEU A 222 13.53 -8.24 14.36
CA LEU A 222 13.62 -7.24 13.29
C LEU A 222 12.64 -6.08 13.49
N VAL A 223 11.41 -6.37 13.96
CA VAL A 223 10.44 -5.33 14.30
C VAL A 223 10.93 -4.51 15.49
N ALA A 224 11.47 -5.15 16.52
CA ALA A 224 12.03 -4.45 17.68
C ALA A 224 13.21 -3.55 17.29
N ASP A 225 14.14 -4.04 16.47
CA ASP A 225 15.27 -3.25 15.98
C ASP A 225 14.82 -2.05 15.15
N TRP A 226 13.83 -2.25 14.27
CA TRP A 226 13.24 -1.15 13.49
C TRP A 226 12.59 -0.11 14.39
N GLU A 227 11.86 -0.52 15.42
CA GLU A 227 11.31 0.41 16.41
C GLU A 227 12.42 1.15 17.15
N THR A 228 13.47 0.47 17.60
CA THR A 228 14.65 1.12 18.20
C THR A 228 15.28 2.14 17.24
N TYR A 229 15.44 1.79 15.96
CA TYR A 229 15.92 2.68 14.91
C TYR A 229 15.06 3.94 14.78
N LEU A 230 13.72 3.82 14.75
CA LEU A 230 12.82 4.98 14.75
C LEU A 230 12.94 5.85 16.00
N GLY A 231 13.31 5.25 17.13
CA GLY A 231 13.55 5.99 18.38
C GLY A 231 14.78 6.87 18.34
N HIS A 232 15.82 6.44 17.64
CA HIS A 232 17.09 7.16 17.48
C HIS A 232 17.17 7.99 16.20
N LEU A 233 16.12 7.99 15.38
CA LEU A 233 16.09 8.72 14.12
C LEU A 233 16.10 10.23 14.37
N ASP A 234 17.23 10.87 14.04
CA ASP A 234 17.41 12.31 14.11
C ASP A 234 16.94 12.98 12.81
N VAL A 235 15.64 13.26 12.73
CA VAL A 235 15.00 13.93 11.60
C VAL A 235 14.00 14.97 12.08
N ASP A 236 13.87 16.07 11.34
CA ASP A 236 12.78 17.02 11.57
C ASP A 236 11.43 16.36 11.22
N ILE A 237 10.62 16.13 12.25
CA ILE A 237 9.30 15.51 12.16
C ILE A 237 8.15 16.53 12.12
N ALA A 238 8.40 17.84 12.08
CA ALA A 238 7.32 18.85 12.12
C ALA A 238 6.33 18.67 10.96
N ARG A 239 6.84 18.47 9.75
CA ARG A 239 5.99 18.19 8.57
C ARG A 239 5.27 16.84 8.69
N ALA A 240 5.89 15.83 9.30
CA ALA A 240 5.27 14.52 9.53
C ALA A 240 4.11 14.63 10.54
N HIS A 241 4.27 15.36 11.64
CA HIS A 241 3.17 15.66 12.57
C HIS A 241 2.02 16.38 11.87
N GLN A 242 2.31 17.35 11.01
CA GLN A 242 1.24 18.06 10.29
C GLN A 242 0.45 17.12 9.39
N ILE A 243 1.12 16.22 8.65
CA ILE A 243 0.48 15.22 7.81
C ILE A 243 -0.37 14.28 8.67
N PHE A 244 0.19 13.75 9.76
CA PHE A 244 -0.51 12.88 10.70
C PHE A 244 -1.78 13.54 11.26
N LYS A 245 -1.67 14.76 11.80
CA LYS A 245 -2.79 15.52 12.37
C LYS A 245 -3.89 15.77 11.34
N ASN A 246 -3.52 16.11 10.10
CA ASN A 246 -4.48 16.34 9.02
C ASN A 246 -5.28 15.07 8.69
N LEU A 247 -4.62 13.92 8.60
CA LEU A 247 -5.27 12.64 8.31
C LEU A 247 -6.11 12.14 9.49
N HIS A 248 -5.59 12.27 10.71
CA HIS A 248 -6.29 11.89 11.92
C HIS A 248 -7.57 12.73 12.12
N THR A 249 -7.50 14.04 11.88
CA THR A 249 -8.68 14.93 11.96
C THR A 249 -9.73 14.55 10.91
N ARG A 250 -9.32 14.20 9.70
CA ARG A 250 -10.24 13.73 8.64
C ARG A 250 -10.96 12.45 9.05
N ARG A 251 -10.25 11.49 9.68
CA ARG A 251 -10.84 10.28 10.24
C ARG A 251 -11.96 10.63 11.23
N LEU A 252 -11.67 11.47 12.23
CA LEU A 252 -12.64 11.85 13.26
C LEU A 252 -13.89 12.52 12.68
N ARG A 253 -13.78 13.25 11.56
CA ARG A 253 -14.94 13.85 10.87
C ARG A 253 -15.73 12.87 10.01
N SER A 254 -15.11 11.77 9.58
CA SER A 254 -15.75 10.75 8.74
C SER A 254 -16.44 9.65 9.53
N GLU A 255 -16.17 9.54 10.84
CA GLU A 255 -16.90 8.64 11.72
C GLU A 255 -18.31 9.21 11.97
N PRO A 256 -19.39 8.47 11.66
CA PRO A 256 -20.74 8.95 11.91
C PRO A 256 -20.92 9.18 13.41
N GLU A 257 -21.45 10.34 13.81
CA GLU A 257 -21.78 10.58 15.21
C GLU A 257 -22.60 9.40 15.77
N PRO A 258 -22.29 8.92 16.99
CA PRO A 258 -23.08 7.88 17.61
C PRO A 258 -24.53 8.36 17.68
N ARG A 259 -25.44 7.66 16.99
CA ARG A 259 -26.85 8.03 16.96
C ARG A 259 -27.35 8.23 18.40
N PRO A 260 -27.93 9.39 18.74
CA PRO A 260 -28.47 9.61 20.07
C PRO A 260 -29.53 8.55 20.35
N GLY A 261 -29.30 7.71 21.37
CA GLY A 261 -30.22 6.64 21.77
C GLY A 261 -29.63 5.23 21.89
N ARG A 262 -28.37 5.00 21.48
CA ARG A 262 -27.64 3.78 21.87
C ARG A 262 -26.65 4.13 22.97
N SER A 263 -26.95 3.72 24.21
CA SER A 263 -26.04 3.93 25.33
C SER A 263 -24.67 3.31 25.03
N ALA A 264 -23.59 3.96 25.45
CA ALA A 264 -22.21 3.47 25.31
C ALA A 264 -22.02 2.03 25.85
N ALA A 265 -22.89 1.60 26.77
CA ALA A 265 -22.92 0.23 27.30
C ALA A 265 -23.26 -0.85 26.25
N THR A 266 -23.97 -0.51 25.17
CA THR A 266 -24.33 -1.48 24.11
C THR A 266 -23.16 -1.73 23.15
N LEU A 267 -22.27 -0.76 22.94
CA LEU A 267 -21.08 -0.92 22.10
C LEU A 267 -19.95 -1.69 22.81
N ALA A 268 -19.83 -1.57 24.14
CA ALA A 268 -18.81 -2.29 24.91
C ALA A 268 -19.04 -3.82 24.97
N MET A 269 -20.30 -4.27 24.90
CA MET A 269 -20.63 -5.71 24.92
C MET A 269 -20.39 -6.42 23.58
N ALA A 270 -20.29 -5.70 22.46
CA ALA A 270 -19.97 -6.30 21.15
C ALA A 270 -18.49 -6.64 20.98
N PHE A 271 -17.60 -6.05 21.80
CA PHE A 271 -16.14 -6.27 21.74
C PHE A 271 -15.61 -7.28 22.77
N LEU A 272 -16.43 -7.76 23.71
CA LEU A 272 -16.03 -8.70 24.77
C LEU A 272 -16.68 -10.09 24.67
N GLY A 273 -17.18 -10.47 23.50
CA GLY A 273 -17.77 -11.79 23.23
C GLY A 273 -16.74 -12.94 23.13
N ALA A 274 -15.80 -13.05 24.07
CA ALA A 274 -15.09 -14.29 24.33
C ALA A 274 -16.00 -15.16 25.22
N ARG A 275 -16.54 -16.26 24.67
CA ARG A 275 -17.25 -17.26 25.47
C ARG A 275 -16.24 -17.94 26.41
N PRO A 276 -16.48 -18.01 27.72
CA PRO A 276 -15.67 -18.85 28.59
C PRO A 276 -16.02 -20.33 28.32
N PHE A 277 -14.98 -21.14 28.12
CA PHE A 277 -15.08 -22.60 28.20
C PHE A 277 -15.46 -22.97 29.63
N ALA A 278 -16.68 -23.48 29.83
CA ALA A 278 -17.07 -24.12 31.07
C ALA A 278 -16.48 -25.54 31.11
N LYS A 279 -15.69 -25.81 32.16
CA LYS A 279 -15.32 -27.15 32.61
C LYS A 279 -16.58 -27.96 32.88
N VAL A 280 -16.65 -29.18 32.33
CA VAL A 280 -17.58 -30.22 32.79
C VAL A 280 -16.74 -31.39 33.33
N ALA A 281 -16.74 -31.48 34.66
CA ALA A 281 -16.49 -32.67 35.47
C ALA A 281 -17.53 -32.55 36.60
N ALA A 282 -18.25 -33.57 37.07
CA ALA A 282 -18.19 -35.01 36.89
C ALA A 282 -19.54 -35.63 37.34
N LEU A 283 -19.62 -36.96 37.24
CA LEU A 283 -20.42 -37.90 38.04
C LEU A 283 -21.92 -38.05 37.73
N ASN A 284 -22.28 -39.24 37.23
CA ASN A 284 -23.01 -40.23 38.02
C ASN A 284 -22.81 -41.62 37.39
N GLY A 285 -22.39 -42.58 38.20
CA GLY A 285 -22.39 -44.00 37.84
C GLY A 285 -23.77 -44.63 37.98
N VAL A 286 -23.85 -45.92 37.63
CA VAL A 286 -24.59 -47.02 38.30
C VAL A 286 -24.81 -48.17 37.29
N SER A 287 -24.41 -49.38 37.71
CA SER A 287 -24.84 -50.76 37.30
C SER A 287 -24.94 -51.14 35.81
N GLY A 288 -24.59 -52.34 35.36
CA GLY A 288 -24.34 -53.61 36.04
C GLY A 288 -24.14 -54.73 34.98
N GLU A 289 -23.74 -55.90 35.48
CA GLU A 289 -24.01 -57.26 34.97
C GLU A 289 -23.70 -57.63 33.50
N THR A 290 -22.58 -58.33 33.28
CA THR A 290 -22.43 -59.77 32.90
C THR A 290 -21.09 -60.00 32.21
#